data_AF-A0AAU7AYY6-F1
#
_entry.id   AF-A0AAU7AYY6-F1
#
_cell.length_a   1.000
_cell.length_b   1.000
_cell.length_c   1.000
_cell.angle_alpha   90.00
_cell.angle_beta   90.00
_cell.angle_gamma   90.00
#
_symmetry.space_group_name_H-M   'P 1'
#
loop_
_entity.id
_entity.type
_entity.pdbx_description
1 polymer ?
#
loop_
_entity_poly.entity_id
_entity_poly.type
_entity_poly.pdbx_seq_one_letter_code
_entity_poly.pdbx_strand_id
1 'polypeptide(L)'
;MRAFLAGTVCATAVLGLVAPAAAADRCGKGPQHPGRAENLIVDVRATKTTCRTARQVAGRYRDRSSRTPLGFTCRSTPGEAEATVRCKRGARVVTFRLIVF
;
A
#
# COMPACT_ATOMS: atom_id res chain seq x y z
N MET A 1 41.14 -17.03 -48.84
CA MET A 1 41.24 -15.89 -47.91
C MET A 1 40.17 -16.06 -46.84
N ARG A 2 40.57 -16.11 -45.54
CA ARG A 2 39.88 -15.71 -44.29
C ARG A 2 38.39 -16.08 -44.10
N ALA A 3 37.86 -16.54 -42.96
CA ALA A 3 38.31 -16.85 -41.61
C ALA A 3 37.05 -17.42 -40.88
N PHE A 4 37.17 -18.53 -40.12
CA PHE A 4 37.04 -18.64 -38.66
C PHE A 4 35.63 -18.51 -38.00
N LEU A 5 35.36 -19.53 -37.15
CA LEU A 5 34.59 -19.57 -35.87
C LEU A 5 33.06 -19.71 -35.99
N ALA A 6 32.45 -20.85 -35.59
CA ALA A 6 32.34 -21.44 -34.25
C ALA A 6 31.59 -20.53 -33.27
N GLY A 7 30.44 -21.01 -32.75
CA GLY A 7 29.72 -20.31 -31.70
C GLY A 7 28.32 -20.85 -31.40
N THR A 8 28.24 -22.05 -30.84
CA THR A 8 27.06 -22.54 -30.11
C THR A 8 26.90 -21.74 -28.82
N VAL A 9 25.79 -21.04 -28.60
CA VAL A 9 25.38 -20.60 -27.25
C VAL A 9 23.85 -20.68 -27.12
N CYS A 10 23.43 -21.56 -26.22
CA CYS A 10 22.09 -21.69 -25.66
C CYS A 10 21.61 -20.41 -24.95
N ALA A 11 20.32 -20.42 -24.63
CA ALA A 11 19.68 -19.64 -23.57
C ALA A 11 19.20 -18.25 -24.02
N THR A 12 18.00 -17.79 -23.66
CA THR A 12 17.14 -18.15 -22.52
C THR A 12 15.69 -17.86 -22.90
N ALA A 13 14.79 -18.77 -22.55
CA ALA A 13 13.37 -18.48 -22.46
C ALA A 13 13.18 -17.34 -21.44
N VAL A 14 12.89 -16.13 -21.92
CA VAL A 14 12.42 -15.06 -21.05
C VAL A 14 10.94 -15.35 -20.78
N LEU A 15 10.71 -16.18 -19.76
CA LEU A 15 9.46 -16.20 -19.01
C LEU A 15 9.30 -14.79 -18.45
N GLY A 16 8.63 -13.94 -19.23
CA GLY A 16 8.11 -12.68 -18.74
C GLY A 16 7.12 -13.01 -17.62
N LEU A 17 7.61 -12.96 -16.38
CA LEU A 17 6.76 -12.87 -15.19
C LEU A 17 5.90 -11.63 -15.37
N VAL A 18 4.69 -11.85 -15.89
CA VAL A 18 3.58 -10.91 -15.76
C VAL A 18 3.29 -10.91 -14.27
N ALA A 19 4.00 -10.08 -13.51
CA ALA A 19 3.66 -9.81 -12.13
C ALA A 19 2.20 -9.35 -12.15
N PRO A 20 1.26 -10.07 -11.50
CA PRO A 20 -0.08 -9.53 -11.39
C PRO A 20 0.09 -8.18 -10.72
N ALA A 21 -0.37 -7.13 -11.39
CA ALA A 21 -0.56 -5.84 -10.76
C ALA A 21 -1.47 -6.14 -9.58
N ALA A 22 -0.88 -6.26 -8.38
CA ALA A 22 -1.60 -6.55 -7.16
C ALA A 22 -2.70 -5.49 -7.08
N ALA A 23 -3.91 -5.92 -7.43
CA ALA A 23 -5.08 -5.08 -7.39
C ALA A 23 -5.11 -4.45 -6.00
N ALA A 24 -5.51 -3.18 -5.91
CA ALA A 24 -5.64 -2.56 -4.62
C ALA A 24 -6.71 -3.35 -3.84
N ASP A 25 -6.28 -4.26 -2.97
CA ASP A 25 -7.17 -5.08 -2.16
C ASP A 25 -7.96 -4.13 -1.26
N ARG A 26 -9.26 -4.03 -1.53
CA ARG A 26 -10.19 -3.33 -0.62
C ARG A 26 -10.26 -4.17 0.65
N CYS A 27 -9.62 -3.68 1.71
CA CYS A 27 -9.57 -4.32 3.00
C CYS A 27 -10.82 -4.03 3.86
N GLY A 28 -11.77 -3.25 3.34
CA GLY A 28 -13.02 -2.88 4.00
C GLY A 28 -12.82 -1.84 5.10
N LYS A 29 -13.71 -1.86 6.09
CA LYS A 29 -13.67 -0.91 7.22
C LYS A 29 -12.36 -1.03 8.00
N GLY A 30 -11.84 0.10 8.46
CA GLY A 30 -10.66 0.13 9.32
C GLY A 30 -10.98 -0.33 10.74
N PRO A 31 -9.94 -0.52 11.58
CA PRO A 31 -10.14 -0.86 12.98
C PRO A 31 -10.99 0.20 13.67
N GLN A 32 -12.07 -0.22 14.33
CA GLN A 32 -12.91 0.66 15.14
C GLN A 32 -12.39 0.66 16.58
N HIS A 33 -12.49 1.80 17.27
CA HIS A 33 -12.22 1.87 18.71
C HIS A 33 -13.53 2.14 19.45
N PRO A 34 -14.05 1.19 20.24
CA PRO A 34 -15.22 1.43 21.06
C PRO A 34 -14.87 2.55 22.06
N GLY A 35 -15.73 3.57 22.14
CA GLY A 35 -15.58 4.70 23.07
C GLY A 35 -14.91 5.97 22.52
N ARG A 36 -14.38 5.97 21.29
CA ARG A 36 -13.99 7.20 20.57
C ARG A 36 -14.82 7.34 19.29
N ALA A 37 -15.82 8.21 19.32
CA ALA A 37 -16.61 8.58 18.14
C ALA A 37 -15.78 9.39 17.13
N GLU A 38 -14.73 10.04 17.62
CA GLU A 38 -13.80 10.87 16.88
C GLU A 38 -12.82 10.00 16.05
N ASN A 39 -12.77 10.24 14.74
CA ASN A 39 -11.86 9.63 13.77
C ASN A 39 -12.23 8.20 13.30
N LEU A 40 -13.31 8.08 12.53
CA LEU A 40 -13.76 6.81 11.94
C LEU A 40 -12.99 6.48 10.64
N ILE A 41 -12.42 5.27 10.58
CA ILE A 41 -11.77 4.77 9.36
C ILE A 41 -12.77 3.93 8.56
N VAL A 42 -13.27 4.49 7.46
CA VAL A 42 -14.39 3.91 6.69
C VAL A 42 -13.97 2.95 5.57
N ASP A 43 -12.87 3.24 4.88
CA ASP A 43 -12.33 2.39 3.81
C ASP A 43 -10.82 2.29 3.95
N VAL A 44 -10.27 1.08 3.89
CA VAL A 44 -8.84 0.80 3.87
C VAL A 44 -8.52 0.01 2.61
N ARG A 45 -7.52 0.47 1.86
CA ARG A 45 -7.00 -0.19 0.66
C ARG A 45 -5.53 -0.50 0.80
N ALA A 46 -5.16 -1.70 0.40
CA ALA A 46 -3.80 -2.20 0.38
C ALA A 46 -3.33 -2.37 -1.07
N THR A 47 -2.14 -1.88 -1.41
CA THR A 47 -1.51 -2.15 -2.70
C THR A 47 -0.11 -2.68 -2.47
N LYS A 48 0.19 -3.86 -3.02
CA LYS A 48 1.47 -4.57 -2.81
C LYS A 48 1.80 -4.72 -1.31
N THR A 49 0.77 -4.85 -0.47
CA THR A 49 0.85 -5.07 0.98
C THR A 49 -0.35 -5.88 1.44
N THR A 50 -0.29 -6.48 2.62
CA THR A 50 -1.42 -7.25 3.15
C THR A 50 -2.47 -6.35 3.81
N CYS A 51 -3.74 -6.78 3.80
CA CYS A 51 -4.80 -6.09 4.53
C CYS A 51 -4.56 -6.01 6.03
N ARG A 52 -3.89 -7.01 6.62
CA ARG A 52 -3.47 -6.98 8.02
C ARG A 52 -2.55 -5.80 8.30
N THR A 53 -1.51 -5.64 7.48
CA THR A 53 -0.57 -4.50 7.59
C THR A 53 -1.28 -3.17 7.33
N ALA A 54 -2.15 -3.11 6.32
CA ALA A 54 -2.89 -1.89 6.00
C ALA A 54 -3.79 -1.42 7.16
N ARG A 55 -4.53 -2.34 7.78
CA ARG A 55 -5.36 -2.04 8.95
C ARG A 55 -4.52 -1.62 10.17
N GLN A 56 -3.37 -2.24 10.40
CA GLN A 56 -2.44 -1.84 11.48
C GLN A 56 -1.88 -0.43 11.26
N VAL A 57 -1.49 -0.10 10.02
CA VAL A 57 -1.02 1.24 9.65
C VAL A 57 -2.13 2.27 9.90
N ALA A 58 -3.34 2.00 9.42
CA ALA A 58 -4.49 2.89 9.59
C ALA A 58 -4.85 3.11 11.06
N GLY A 59 -4.88 2.05 11.88
CA GLY A 59 -5.13 2.14 13.32
C GLY A 59 -4.07 2.98 14.04
N ARG A 60 -2.78 2.71 13.81
CA ARG A 60 -1.69 3.49 14.43
C ARG A 60 -1.67 4.95 13.99
N TYR A 61 -2.01 5.22 12.73
CA TYR A 61 -2.14 6.58 12.23
C TYR A 61 -3.25 7.31 13.00
N ARG A 62 -4.43 6.70 13.15
CA ARG A 62 -5.53 7.29 13.92
C ARG A 62 -5.16 7.53 15.38
N ASP A 63 -4.60 6.54 16.06
CA ASP A 63 -4.43 6.60 17.52
C ASP A 63 -3.37 7.63 17.95
N ARG A 64 -2.37 7.88 17.09
CA ARG A 64 -1.21 8.73 17.43
C ARG A 64 -0.98 9.90 16.47
N SER A 65 -1.83 10.06 15.44
CA SER A 65 -1.62 11.00 14.32
C SER A 65 -0.19 10.96 13.77
N SER A 66 0.42 9.77 13.73
CA SER A 66 1.82 9.62 13.34
C SER A 66 1.96 9.80 11.83
N ARG A 67 2.90 10.66 11.40
CA ARG A 67 3.23 10.79 9.97
C ARG A 67 3.98 9.57 9.42
N THR A 68 4.51 8.68 10.27
CA THR A 68 5.36 7.54 9.86
C THR A 68 5.02 6.19 10.52
N PRO A 69 3.75 5.73 10.57
CA PRO A 69 3.35 4.49 11.23
C PRO A 69 4.04 3.27 10.61
N LEU A 70 4.74 2.48 11.44
CA LEU A 70 5.44 1.27 11.01
C LEU A 70 6.43 1.53 9.85
N GLY A 71 7.02 2.73 9.80
CA GLY A 71 7.93 3.15 8.74
C GLY A 71 7.25 3.47 7.40
N PHE A 72 5.93 3.64 7.37
CA PHE A 72 5.22 4.16 6.20
C PHE A 72 5.12 5.67 6.29
N THR A 73 5.66 6.41 5.33
CA THR A 73 5.43 7.86 5.24
C THR A 73 4.00 8.14 4.78
N CYS A 74 3.22 8.80 5.61
CA CYS A 74 1.82 9.14 5.37
C CYS A 74 1.65 10.62 5.03
N ARG A 75 0.76 10.90 4.08
CA ARG A 75 0.25 12.24 3.79
C ARG A 75 -1.27 12.21 3.88
N SER A 76 -1.83 13.12 4.66
CA SER A 76 -3.27 13.39 4.68
C SER A 76 -3.59 14.47 3.66
N THR A 77 -4.67 14.26 2.92
CA THR A 77 -5.33 15.29 2.12
C THR A 77 -6.66 15.58 2.82
N PRO A 78 -6.80 16.74 3.50
CA PRO A 78 -8.06 17.10 4.13
C PRO A 78 -9.12 17.36 3.06
N GLY A 79 -10.33 16.89 3.32
CA GLY A 79 -11.57 17.29 2.66
C GLY A 79 -12.52 17.86 3.72
N GLU A 80 -13.69 18.32 3.30
CA GLU A 80 -14.61 19.08 4.17
C GLU A 80 -15.05 18.31 5.42
N ALA A 81 -15.42 17.03 5.28
CA ALA A 81 -15.85 16.16 6.40
C ALA A 81 -15.02 14.87 6.52
N GLU A 82 -14.01 14.70 5.66
CA GLU A 82 -13.17 13.51 5.62
C GLU A 82 -11.77 13.83 5.13
N ALA A 83 -10.76 13.18 5.68
CA ALA A 83 -9.40 13.20 5.19
C ALA A 83 -9.06 11.88 4.49
N THR A 84 -8.49 11.96 3.29
CA THR A 84 -7.87 10.80 2.65
C THR A 84 -6.41 10.73 3.05
N VAL A 85 -6.01 9.61 3.66
CA VAL A 85 -4.62 9.39 4.09
C VAL A 85 -3.97 8.36 3.19
N ARG A 86 -2.82 8.71 2.62
CA ARG A 86 -2.01 7.82 1.80
C ARG A 86 -0.64 7.60 2.44
N CYS A 87 -0.35 6.35 2.77
CA CYS A 87 0.86 5.89 3.42
C CYS A 87 1.70 5.04 2.45
N LYS A 88 3.00 5.29 2.36
CA LYS A 88 3.91 4.59 1.43
C LYS A 88 5.17 4.08 2.14
N ARG A 89 5.63 2.90 1.74
CA ARG A 89 6.93 2.33 2.13
C ARG A 89 7.53 1.55 0.96
N GLY A 90 8.43 2.19 0.20
CA GLY A 90 8.89 1.67 -1.09
C GLY A 90 7.72 1.47 -2.06
N ALA A 91 7.57 0.28 -2.62
CA ALA A 91 6.46 -0.08 -3.50
C ALA A 91 5.13 -0.37 -2.78
N ARG A 92 5.13 -0.47 -1.44
CA ARG A 92 3.94 -0.79 -0.64
C ARG A 92 3.12 0.48 -0.38
N VAL A 93 1.82 0.44 -0.65
CA VAL A 93 0.93 1.58 -0.46
C VAL A 93 -0.26 1.15 0.37
N VAL A 94 -0.63 1.99 1.34
CA VAL A 94 -1.84 1.88 2.14
C VAL A 94 -2.61 3.19 1.96
N THR A 95 -3.89 3.12 1.62
CA THR A 95 -4.74 4.30 1.52
C THR A 95 -5.98 4.10 2.37
N PHE A 96 -6.40 5.09 3.13
CA PHE A 96 -7.63 5.00 3.90
C PHE A 96 -8.35 6.34 4.02
N ARG A 97 -9.67 6.29 4.16
CA ARG A 97 -10.52 7.47 4.43
C ARG A 97 -10.80 7.57 5.91
N LEU A 98 -10.57 8.75 6.45
CA LEU A 98 -10.71 9.12 7.85
C LEU A 98 -11.81 10.18 7.95
N ILE A 99 -12.92 9.88 8.64
CA ILE A 99 -13.95 10.87 8.94
C ILE A 99 -13.64 11.43 10.31
N VAL A 100 -13.45 12.75 10.38
CA VAL A 100 -13.23 13.49 11.63
C VAL A 100 -14.57 14.12 11.99
N PHE A 101 -15.07 13.86 13.19
CA PHE A 101 -16.32 14.42 13.70
C PHE A 101 -16.03 15.60 14.62
#